data_AF-A0A2P6ATV3-F1
#
_entry.id   AF-A0A2P6ATV3-F1
#
_cell.length_a   1.000
_cell.length_b   1.000
_cell.length_c   1.000
_cell.angle_alpha   90.00
_cell.angle_beta   90.00
_cell.angle_gamma   90.00
#
_symmetry.space_group_name_H-M   'P 1'
#
loop_
_entity.id
_entity.type
_entity.pdbx_description
1 polymer ?
#
loop_
_entity_poly.entity_id
_entity_poly.type
_entity_poly.pdbx_seq_one_letter_code
_entity_poly.pdbx_strand_id
1 'polypeptide(L)'
;MTSVAEHRRPLRLGLAALLLALLAGCSRQPPEPVVLGGVAYHSMNWQARVAALPEGMTATALQARLQSRLDAANAVLSTYQPDTELMLLNAAPAGDWQPVGPLLGRTLQRALKVSAATDGIYDVTVAPLVNLWGFGPGAR
;
A
#
# COMPACT_ATOMS: atom_id res chain seq x y z
N MET A 1 73.54 -27.92 -12.75
CA MET A 1 72.95 -26.72 -12.11
C MET A 1 71.44 -26.84 -12.17
N THR A 2 70.81 -26.51 -11.06
CA THR A 2 69.59 -27.12 -10.49
C THR A 2 68.27 -26.69 -11.12
N SER A 3 67.35 -27.66 -11.15
CA SER A 3 65.94 -27.62 -11.52
C SER A 3 65.17 -26.40 -10.97
N VAL A 4 64.58 -25.60 -11.86
CA VAL A 4 63.66 -24.49 -11.56
C VAL A 4 62.30 -24.85 -12.16
N ALA A 5 61.52 -25.75 -11.55
CA ALA A 5 60.21 -26.12 -12.11
C ALA A 5 59.07 -26.39 -11.11
N GLU A 6 59.32 -26.53 -9.80
CA GLU A 6 58.27 -27.08 -8.91
C GLU A 6 57.40 -26.06 -8.18
N HIS A 7 57.81 -24.79 -8.02
CA HIS A 7 57.08 -23.84 -7.16
C HIS A 7 55.82 -23.20 -7.78
N ARG A 8 55.60 -23.29 -9.10
CA ARG A 8 54.45 -22.63 -9.78
C ARG A 8 53.14 -23.43 -9.70
N ARG A 9 53.20 -24.75 -9.48
CA ARG A 9 52.03 -25.63 -9.37
C ARG A 9 51.22 -25.44 -8.08
N PRO A 10 51.82 -25.38 -6.86
CA PRO A 10 51.04 -25.22 -5.62
C PRO A 10 50.35 -23.85 -5.54
N LEU A 11 50.96 -22.79 -6.08
CA LEU A 11 50.38 -21.44 -6.10
C LEU A 11 49.12 -21.36 -6.99
N ARG A 12 49.12 -22.05 -8.14
CA ARG A 12 47.95 -22.13 -9.04
C ARG A 12 46.81 -22.94 -8.45
N LEU A 13 47.14 -24.04 -7.74
CA LEU A 13 46.15 -24.84 -7.00
C LEU A 13 45.54 -24.06 -5.84
N GLY A 14 46.34 -23.29 -5.09
CA GLY A 14 45.84 -22.42 -4.03
C GLY A 14 44.96 -21.27 -4.54
N LEU A 15 45.35 -20.64 -5.65
CA LEU A 15 44.55 -19.57 -6.28
C LEU A 15 43.22 -20.12 -6.84
N ALA A 16 43.25 -21.30 -7.46
CA ALA A 16 42.05 -21.98 -7.94
C ALA A 16 41.10 -22.38 -6.80
N ALA A 17 41.64 -22.89 -5.68
CA ALA A 17 40.85 -23.21 -4.50
C ALA A 17 40.23 -21.96 -3.85
N LEU A 18 40.96 -20.84 -3.80
CA LEU A 18 40.46 -19.56 -3.31
C LEU A 18 39.37 -18.98 -4.23
N LEU A 19 39.55 -19.08 -5.56
CA LEU A 19 38.54 -18.70 -6.55
C LEU A 19 37.27 -19.56 -6.45
N LEU A 20 37.41 -20.88 -6.24
CA LEU A 20 36.26 -21.77 -5.98
C LEU A 20 35.56 -21.44 -4.66
N ALA A 21 36.30 -21.09 -3.61
CA ALA A 21 35.73 -20.70 -2.32
C ALA A 21 34.97 -19.36 -2.42
N LEU A 22 35.45 -18.41 -3.22
CA LEU A 22 34.77 -17.15 -3.51
C LEU A 22 33.49 -17.36 -4.34
N LEU A 23 33.43 -18.40 -5.18
CA LEU A 23 32.24 -18.77 -5.95
C LEU A 23 31.23 -19.62 -5.15
N ALA A 24 31.67 -20.25 -4.05
CA ALA A 24 30.82 -21.06 -3.16
C ALA A 24 30.06 -20.22 -2.11
N GLY A 25 30.19 -18.89 -2.15
CA GLY A 25 29.38 -17.97 -1.36
C GLY A 25 27.93 -18.00 -1.83
N CYS A 26 27.16 -19.03 -1.44
CA CYS A 26 25.73 -19.05 -1.61
C CYS A 26 25.12 -17.87 -0.84
N SER A 27 24.84 -16.77 -1.53
CA SER A 27 23.97 -15.73 -0.99
C SER A 27 22.61 -16.37 -0.77
N ARG A 28 22.22 -16.59 0.49
CA ARG A 28 20.83 -16.89 0.84
C ARG A 28 20.00 -15.68 0.42
N GLN A 29 19.48 -15.72 -0.81
CA GLN A 29 18.56 -14.70 -1.27
C GLN A 29 17.26 -14.91 -0.49
N PRO A 30 16.77 -13.90 0.25
CA PRO A 30 15.49 -14.02 0.91
C PRO A 30 14.42 -14.33 -0.16
N PRO A 31 13.39 -15.12 0.18
CA PRO A 31 12.33 -15.46 -0.76
C PRO A 31 11.74 -14.16 -1.34
N GLU A 32 11.53 -14.15 -2.65
CA GLU A 32 10.98 -12.98 -3.33
C GLU A 32 9.58 -12.70 -2.78
N PRO A 33 9.27 -11.46 -2.38
CA PRO A 33 7.97 -11.14 -1.82
C PRO A 33 6.88 -11.32 -2.87
N VAL A 34 5.72 -11.80 -2.44
CA VAL A 34 4.54 -11.86 -3.30
C VAL A 34 4.04 -10.43 -3.49
N VAL A 35 3.95 -10.01 -4.75
CA VAL A 35 3.46 -8.69 -5.14
C VAL A 35 2.02 -8.81 -5.61
N LEU A 36 1.13 -8.04 -4.99
CA LEU A 36 -0.29 -7.96 -5.30
C LEU A 36 -0.63 -6.54 -5.74
N GLY A 37 -1.67 -6.36 -6.54
CA GLY A 37 -2.11 -5.02 -6.92
C GLY A 37 -3.48 -4.99 -7.58
N GLY A 38 -3.88 -3.77 -7.92
CA GLY A 38 -5.15 -3.49 -8.56
C GLY A 38 -5.39 -2.00 -8.70
N VAL A 39 -6.64 -1.64 -9.00
CA VAL A 39 -7.11 -0.26 -9.10
C VAL A 39 -8.23 -0.05 -8.09
N ALA A 40 -8.18 1.02 -7.32
CA ALA A 40 -9.22 1.46 -6.39
C ALA A 40 -9.55 2.93 -6.64
N TYR A 41 -10.65 3.43 -6.06
CA TYR A 41 -11.05 4.84 -6.16
C TYR A 41 -11.05 5.35 -7.60
N HIS A 42 -11.69 4.60 -8.50
CA HIS A 42 -11.79 4.82 -9.95
C HIS A 42 -10.49 4.60 -10.74
N SER A 43 -9.37 5.26 -10.38
CA SER A 43 -8.13 5.24 -11.17
C SER A 43 -6.84 5.14 -10.35
N MET A 44 -6.93 4.99 -9.02
CA MET A 44 -5.76 4.91 -8.16
C MET A 44 -5.20 3.48 -8.11
N ASN A 45 -3.99 3.28 -8.64
CA ASN A 45 -3.28 2.01 -8.51
C ASN A 45 -2.87 1.75 -7.06
N TRP A 46 -3.02 0.51 -6.60
CA TRP A 46 -2.49 0.06 -5.31
C TRP A 46 -1.57 -1.14 -5.50
N GLN A 47 -0.59 -1.26 -4.61
CA GLN A 47 0.33 -2.38 -4.56
C GLN A 47 0.57 -2.80 -3.10
N ALA A 48 0.59 -4.10 -2.86
CA ALA A 48 1.00 -4.68 -1.59
C ALA A 48 2.12 -5.70 -1.82
N ARG A 49 3.15 -5.67 -0.98
CA ARG A 49 4.22 -6.68 -0.96
C ARG A 49 4.14 -7.43 0.35
N VAL A 50 3.97 -8.75 0.27
CA VAL A 50 3.89 -9.62 1.44
C VAL A 50 5.03 -10.63 1.39
N ALA A 51 5.71 -10.81 2.52
CA ALA A 51 6.85 -11.71 2.60
C ALA A 51 6.46 -13.18 2.37
N ALA A 52 5.28 -13.58 2.83
CA ALA A 52 4.69 -14.90 2.62
C ALA A 52 3.17 -14.81 2.63
N LEU A 53 2.51 -15.75 1.94
CA LEU A 53 1.06 -15.89 1.99
C LEU A 53 0.63 -16.63 3.26
N PRO A 54 -0.53 -16.29 3.85
CA PRO A 54 -1.11 -17.09 4.92
C PRO A 54 -1.34 -18.54 4.49
N GLU A 55 -1.28 -19.48 5.43
CA GLU A 55 -1.55 -20.89 5.15
C GLU A 55 -2.94 -21.08 4.51
N GLY A 56 -2.99 -21.88 3.44
CA GLY A 56 -4.22 -22.15 2.69
C GLY A 56 -4.74 -21.00 1.83
N MET A 57 -4.02 -19.88 1.72
CA MET A 57 -4.44 -18.72 0.93
C MET A 57 -3.62 -18.59 -0.36
N THR A 58 -4.30 -18.47 -1.50
CA THR A 58 -3.64 -18.15 -2.77
C THR A 58 -3.40 -16.65 -2.91
N ALA A 59 -2.42 -16.25 -3.73
CA ALA A 59 -2.17 -14.84 -4.04
C ALA A 59 -3.42 -14.14 -4.58
N THR A 60 -4.15 -14.81 -5.49
CA THR A 60 -5.41 -14.31 -6.07
C THR A 60 -6.48 -14.10 -5.00
N ALA A 61 -6.63 -15.03 -4.05
CA ALA A 61 -7.61 -14.89 -2.96
C ALA A 61 -7.27 -13.71 -2.03
N LEU A 62 -5.97 -13.52 -1.72
CA LEU A 62 -5.53 -12.37 -0.93
C LEU A 62 -5.73 -11.06 -1.69
N GLN A 63 -5.39 -11.00 -2.97
CA GLN A 63 -5.61 -9.83 -3.83
C GLN A 63 -7.09 -9.44 -3.88
N ALA A 64 -7.98 -10.41 -4.13
CA ALA A 64 -9.42 -10.17 -4.15
C ALA A 64 -9.93 -9.65 -2.79
N ARG A 65 -9.41 -10.19 -1.68
CA ARG A 65 -9.77 -9.73 -0.33
C ARG A 65 -9.29 -8.31 -0.07
N LEU A 66 -8.08 -7.94 -0.49
CA LEU A 66 -7.56 -6.57 -0.38
C LEU A 66 -8.40 -5.60 -1.23
N GLN A 67 -8.68 -5.97 -2.48
CA GLN A 67 -9.54 -5.18 -3.37
C GLN A 67 -10.92 -4.96 -2.74
N SER A 68 -11.56 -6.01 -2.25
CA SER A 68 -12.87 -5.92 -1.59
C SER A 68 -12.87 -4.99 -0.37
N ARG A 69 -11.77 -4.90 0.38
CA ARG A 69 -11.65 -3.93 1.48
C ARG A 69 -11.59 -2.49 0.99
N LEU A 70 -10.86 -2.24 -0.10
CA LEU A 70 -10.78 -0.91 -0.73
C LEU A 70 -12.14 -0.53 -1.34
N ASP A 71 -12.80 -1.45 -2.02
CA ASP A 71 -14.13 -1.24 -2.61
C ASP A 71 -15.18 -0.95 -1.53
N ALA A 72 -15.16 -1.70 -0.42
CA ALA A 72 -16.05 -1.45 0.70
C ALA A 72 -15.82 -0.06 1.34
N ALA A 73 -14.57 0.40 1.42
CA ALA A 73 -14.28 1.75 1.89
C ALA A 73 -14.77 2.81 0.89
N ASN A 74 -14.57 2.57 -0.42
CA ASN A 74 -15.03 3.46 -1.49
C ASN A 74 -16.57 3.60 -1.49
N ALA A 75 -17.31 2.52 -1.27
CA ALA A 75 -18.78 2.54 -1.20
C ALA A 75 -19.33 3.38 -0.04
N VAL A 76 -18.51 3.64 0.99
CA VAL A 76 -18.91 4.46 2.15
C VAL A 76 -18.38 5.90 2.05
N LEU A 77 -17.14 6.06 1.58
CA LEU A 77 -16.38 7.31 1.73
C LEU A 77 -16.19 8.09 0.42
N SER A 78 -16.59 7.54 -0.73
CA SER A 78 -16.39 8.25 -2.01
C SER A 78 -17.29 9.48 -2.10
N THR A 79 -16.69 10.62 -2.41
CA THR A 79 -17.41 11.86 -2.75
C THR A 79 -17.86 11.89 -4.22
N TYR A 80 -17.41 10.94 -5.04
CA TYR A 80 -17.71 10.86 -6.48
C TYR A 80 -18.90 9.95 -6.80
N GLN A 81 -19.38 9.17 -5.82
CA GLN A 81 -20.56 8.33 -5.94
C GLN A 81 -21.70 8.98 -5.15
N PRO A 82 -22.86 9.26 -5.79
CA PRO A 82 -23.92 10.06 -5.17
C PRO A 82 -24.66 9.33 -4.03
N ASP A 83 -24.58 8.01 -3.99
CA ASP A 83 -25.32 7.12 -3.08
C ASP A 83 -24.48 6.58 -1.92
N THR A 84 -23.26 7.09 -1.73
CA THR A 84 -22.45 6.69 -0.57
C THR A 84 -23.01 7.23 0.74
N GLU A 85 -22.73 6.52 1.82
CA GLU A 85 -23.10 6.95 3.18
C GLU A 85 -22.61 8.37 3.50
N LEU A 86 -21.37 8.71 3.09
CA LEU A 86 -20.83 10.06 3.24
C LEU A 86 -21.64 11.11 2.46
N MET A 87 -22.04 10.80 1.22
CA MET A 87 -22.82 11.75 0.42
C MET A 87 -24.24 11.91 0.93
N LEU A 88 -24.84 10.86 1.48
CA LEU A 88 -26.12 10.95 2.20
C LEU A 88 -26.01 11.83 3.44
N LEU A 89 -24.92 11.70 4.21
CA LEU A 89 -24.64 12.61 5.34
C LEU A 89 -24.47 14.05 4.87
N ASN A 90 -23.72 14.30 3.79
CA ASN A 90 -23.52 15.64 3.24
C ASN A 90 -24.82 16.29 2.72
N ALA A 91 -25.80 15.49 2.30
CA ALA A 91 -27.09 15.96 1.82
C ALA A 91 -28.14 16.15 2.93
N ALA A 92 -27.85 15.69 4.16
CA ALA A 92 -28.79 15.78 5.26
C ALA A 92 -28.99 17.25 5.72
N PRO A 93 -30.17 17.60 6.26
CA PRO A 93 -30.40 18.92 6.82
C PRO A 93 -29.42 19.26 7.95
N ALA A 94 -28.93 20.49 7.95
CA ALA A 94 -28.08 20.97 9.04
C ALA A 94 -28.87 21.04 10.36
N GLY A 95 -28.23 20.60 11.45
CA GLY A 95 -28.82 20.60 12.80
C GLY A 95 -29.48 19.28 13.20
N ASP A 96 -29.71 18.36 12.26
CA ASP A 96 -30.30 17.05 12.54
C ASP A 96 -29.24 15.99 12.78
N TRP A 97 -29.47 15.14 13.79
CA TRP A 97 -28.62 13.97 14.03
C TRP A 97 -28.86 12.91 12.96
N GLN A 98 -27.78 12.49 12.31
CA GLN A 98 -27.80 11.40 11.35
C GLN A 98 -27.11 10.16 11.94
N PRO A 99 -27.75 8.97 11.89
CA PRO A 99 -27.05 7.74 12.21
C PRO A 99 -25.98 7.49 11.14
N VAL A 100 -24.78 7.14 11.59
CA VAL A 100 -23.69 6.73 10.70
C VAL A 100 -23.19 5.35 11.09
N GLY A 101 -22.83 4.58 10.08
CA GLY A 101 -22.20 3.28 10.19
C GLY A 101 -20.80 3.37 10.83
N PRO A 102 -20.28 2.22 11.29
CA PRO A 102 -19.04 2.19 12.07
C PRO A 102 -17.82 2.70 11.30
N LEU A 103 -17.77 2.52 9.97
CA LEU A 103 -16.64 2.99 9.17
C LEU A 103 -16.64 4.52 9.07
N LEU A 104 -17.74 5.12 8.62
CA LEU A 104 -17.87 6.58 8.52
C LEU A 104 -17.68 7.24 9.88
N GLY A 105 -18.31 6.71 10.94
CA GLY A 105 -18.16 7.22 12.30
C GLY A 105 -16.70 7.23 12.79
N ARG A 106 -15.95 6.14 12.59
CA ARG A 106 -14.52 6.09 12.96
C ARG A 106 -13.67 7.05 12.10
N THR A 107 -13.98 7.17 10.81
CA THR A 107 -13.28 8.08 9.90
C THR A 107 -13.49 9.54 10.34
N LEU A 108 -14.72 9.96 10.62
CA LEU A 108 -15.04 11.30 11.10
C LEU A 108 -14.38 11.59 12.45
N GLN A 109 -14.45 10.65 13.40
CA GLN A 109 -13.75 10.80 14.68
C GLN A 109 -12.24 10.97 14.51
N ARG A 110 -11.61 10.23 13.58
CA ARG A 110 -10.19 10.37 13.28
C ARG A 110 -9.89 11.71 12.62
N ALA A 111 -10.71 12.15 11.68
CA ALA A 111 -10.58 13.43 11.01
C ALA A 111 -10.65 14.60 12.00
N LEU A 112 -11.65 14.60 12.90
CA LEU A 112 -11.80 15.60 13.95
C LEU A 112 -10.60 15.62 14.91
N LYS A 113 -10.07 14.44 15.28
CA LYS A 113 -8.84 14.35 16.10
C LYS A 113 -7.63 14.96 15.40
N VAL A 114 -7.46 14.72 14.10
CA VAL A 114 -6.35 15.31 13.31
C VAL A 114 -6.55 16.82 13.16
N SER A 115 -7.78 17.27 12.92
CA SER A 115 -8.11 18.70 12.86
C SER A 115 -7.72 19.42 14.16
N ALA A 116 -8.12 18.87 15.31
CA ALA A 116 -7.74 19.41 16.62
C ALA A 116 -6.23 19.37 16.86
N ALA A 117 -5.54 18.29 16.46
CA ALA A 117 -4.09 18.17 16.61
C ALA A 117 -3.27 19.09 15.69
N THR A 118 -3.93 19.71 14.69
CA THR A 118 -3.30 20.60 13.71
C THR A 118 -3.86 22.01 13.76
N ASP A 119 -4.56 22.37 14.85
CA ASP A 119 -5.21 23.68 15.03
C ASP A 119 -6.07 24.10 13.83
N GLY A 120 -6.78 23.14 13.23
CA GLY A 120 -7.67 23.36 12.10
C GLY A 120 -7.00 23.38 10.72
N ILE A 121 -5.69 23.18 10.60
CA ILE A 121 -5.00 23.08 9.29
C ILE A 121 -5.56 21.91 8.47
N TYR A 122 -5.88 20.79 9.12
CA TYR A 122 -6.62 19.70 8.51
C TYR A 122 -8.12 19.89 8.77
N ASP A 123 -8.90 20.14 7.72
CA ASP A 123 -10.37 20.31 7.81
C ASP A 123 -11.07 19.51 6.70
N VAL A 124 -11.93 18.57 7.10
CA VAL A 124 -12.70 17.72 6.17
C VAL A 124 -14.02 18.35 5.72
N THR A 125 -14.37 19.52 6.24
CA THR A 125 -15.63 20.23 5.92
C THR A 125 -15.49 21.20 4.74
N VAL A 126 -14.29 21.37 4.20
CA VAL A 126 -13.99 22.31 3.11
C VAL A 126 -14.51 21.88 1.73
N ALA A 127 -15.34 20.83 1.65
CA ALA A 127 -15.92 20.34 0.39
C ALA A 127 -16.60 21.45 -0.45
N PRO A 128 -17.35 22.43 0.11
CA PRO A 128 -17.87 23.54 -0.67
C PRO A 128 -16.78 24.38 -1.35
N LEU A 129 -15.65 24.62 -0.68
CA LEU A 129 -14.51 25.35 -1.26
C LEU A 129 -13.81 24.51 -2.34
N VAL A 130 -13.59 23.22 -2.09
CA VAL A 130 -13.01 22.28 -3.07
C VAL A 130 -13.85 22.25 -4.35
N ASN A 131 -15.18 22.21 -4.21
CA ASN A 131 -16.10 22.24 -5.34
C ASN A 131 -16.08 23.59 -6.08
N LEU A 132 -16.07 24.71 -5.32
CA LEU A 132 -16.01 26.07 -5.90
C LEU A 132 -14.76 26.26 -6.78
N TRP A 133 -13.63 25.70 -6.38
CA TRP A 133 -12.37 25.79 -7.12
C TRP A 133 -12.18 24.73 -8.21
N GLY A 134 -13.19 23.89 -8.48
CA GLY A 134 -13.10 22.88 -9.54
C GLY A 134 -12.15 21.73 -9.22
N PHE A 135 -11.98 21.37 -7.95
CA PHE A 135 -11.24 20.18 -7.54
C PHE A 135 -12.15 19.01 -7.13
N GLY A 136 -13.47 19.23 -7.11
CA GLY A 136 -14.47 18.24 -6.72
C GLY A 136 -15.05 17.41 -7.88
N PRO A 137 -16.00 16.51 -7.59
CA PRO A 137 -16.63 15.61 -8.58
C PRO A 137 -17.43 16.32 -9.68
N GLY A 138 -17.76 17.60 -9.51
CA GLY A 138 -18.43 18.44 -10.51
C GLY A 138 -17.50 19.30 -11.36
N ALA A 139 -16.18 19.20 -11.15
CA ALA A 139 -15.20 19.92 -11.94
C ALA A 139 -15.27 19.50 -13.41
N ARG A 140 -15.37 20.49 -14.31
CA ARG A 140 -15.32 20.34 -15.76
C ARG A 140 -14.15 21.14 -16.30
#